data_AF-A0A8T0CQP9-F1
#
_entry.id   AF-A0A8T0CQP9-F1
#
_cell.length_a   1.000
_cell.length_b   1.000
_cell.length_c   1.000
_cell.angle_alpha   90.00
_cell.angle_beta   90.00
_cell.angle_gamma   90.00
#
_symmetry.space_group_name_H-M   'P 1'
#
loop_
_entity.id
_entity.type
_entity.pdbx_description
1 polymer ?
#
loop_
_entity_poly.entity_id
_entity_poly.type
_entity_poly.pdbx_seq_one_letter_code
_entity_poly.pdbx_strand_id
1 'polypeptide(L)'
;MVHSYPDQWLSDPSEGNQISFLSNWVNTHIQDAQNVLRKPLLFVEFRISSKDSGYNQNERDQFFDTVYSAIYSSARGGGVAAGSMFWQLLTTGMDSYQDIYEIVLSESPSTTSVIVQQSQ
;
A
#
# COMPACT_ATOMS: atom_id res chain seq x y z
N MET A 1 12.45 -4.07 7.20
CA MET A 1 11.42 -4.17 6.15
C MET A 1 10.13 -4.64 6.79
N VAL A 2 9.00 -4.22 6.26
CA VAL A 2 7.67 -4.56 6.78
C VAL A 2 6.73 -4.89 5.64
N HIS A 3 5.71 -5.66 5.94
CA HIS A 3 4.63 -6.04 5.05
C HIS A 3 3.32 -5.49 5.65
N SER A 4 2.26 -5.27 4.84
CA SER A 4 0.96 -4.82 5.34
C SER A 4 -0.21 -5.43 4.58
N TYR A 5 -1.05 -6.22 5.28
CA TYR A 5 -2.23 -6.90 4.73
C TYR A 5 -3.47 -6.72 5.62
N PRO A 6 -3.99 -5.49 5.79
CA PRO A 6 -5.11 -5.21 6.70
C PRO A 6 -6.35 -6.06 6.40
N ASP A 7 -6.62 -6.34 5.13
CA ASP A 7 -7.70 -7.21 4.65
C ASP A 7 -7.57 -8.66 5.16
N GLN A 8 -6.35 -9.15 5.36
CA GLN A 8 -6.10 -10.49 5.90
C GLN A 8 -5.96 -10.52 7.42
N TRP A 9 -5.51 -9.42 8.03
CA TRP A 9 -5.22 -9.36 9.46
C TRP A 9 -6.43 -9.00 10.30
N LEU A 10 -7.35 -8.20 9.74
CA LEU A 10 -8.53 -7.73 10.44
C LEU A 10 -9.71 -8.64 10.13
N SER A 11 -10.47 -8.98 11.18
CA SER A 11 -11.72 -9.74 11.02
C SER A 11 -12.89 -8.89 10.52
N ASP A 12 -12.76 -7.56 10.60
CA ASP A 12 -13.75 -6.61 10.10
C ASP A 12 -13.31 -6.11 8.71
N PRO A 13 -14.07 -6.43 7.64
CA PRO A 13 -13.71 -6.06 6.27
C PRO A 13 -14.02 -4.59 5.95
N SER A 14 -14.58 -3.79 6.86
CA SER A 14 -14.98 -2.42 6.54
C SER A 14 -13.80 -1.54 6.11
N GLU A 15 -13.96 -0.89 4.95
CA GLU A 15 -12.99 0.02 4.34
C GLU A 15 -12.40 1.00 5.36
N GLY A 16 -13.28 1.71 6.09
CA GLY A 16 -12.86 2.72 7.05
C GLY A 16 -11.94 2.18 8.16
N ASN A 17 -12.17 0.94 8.59
CA ASN A 17 -11.33 0.29 9.60
C ASN A 17 -10.00 -0.16 9.00
N GLN A 18 -9.99 -0.73 7.79
CA GLN A 18 -8.77 -1.11 7.10
C GLN A 18 -7.85 0.10 6.84
N ILE A 19 -8.39 1.21 6.32
CA ILE A 19 -7.62 2.43 6.04
C ILE A 19 -7.10 3.07 7.34
N SER A 20 -7.95 3.15 8.38
CA SER A 20 -7.53 3.70 9.68
C SER A 20 -6.42 2.86 10.31
N PHE A 21 -6.55 1.54 10.25
CA PHE A 21 -5.52 0.62 10.70
C PHE A 21 -4.23 0.80 9.92
N LEU A 22 -4.30 0.83 8.58
CA LEU A 22 -3.15 1.01 7.70
C LEU A 22 -2.39 2.30 8.00
N SER A 23 -3.12 3.42 8.12
CA SER A 23 -2.53 4.72 8.45
C SER A 23 -1.78 4.67 9.78
N ASN A 24 -2.40 4.12 10.82
CA ASN A 24 -1.74 3.95 12.12
C ASN A 24 -0.54 3.01 12.04
N TRP A 25 -0.66 1.89 11.32
CA TRP A 25 0.38 0.89 11.15
C TRP A 25 1.62 1.47 10.48
N VAL A 26 1.44 2.14 9.33
CA VAL A 26 2.52 2.78 8.56
C VAL A 26 3.23 3.84 9.39
N ASN A 27 2.47 4.75 10.02
CA ASN A 27 3.05 5.82 10.82
C ASN A 27 3.83 5.29 12.03
N THR A 28 3.29 4.29 12.73
CA THR A 28 3.96 3.68 13.90
C THR A 28 5.29 3.05 13.50
N HIS A 29 5.33 2.29 12.40
CA HIS A 29 6.57 1.67 11.94
C HIS A 29 7.61 2.69 11.47
N ILE A 30 7.19 3.79 10.83
CA ILE A 30 8.10 4.90 10.49
C ILE A 30 8.69 5.50 11.76
N GLN A 31 7.86 5.78 12.78
CA GLN A 31 8.33 6.36 14.04
C GLN A 31 9.29 5.44 14.80
N ASP A 32 9.00 4.14 14.87
CA ASP A 32 9.88 3.17 15.52
C ASP A 32 11.21 3.01 14.77
N ALA A 33 11.15 2.92 13.43
CA ALA A 33 12.34 2.86 12.60
C ALA A 33 13.22 4.10 12.77
N GLN A 34 12.59 5.28 12.88
CA GLN A 34 13.27 6.56 13.00
C GLN A 34 13.88 6.76 14.38
N ASN A 35 13.08 6.62 15.42
CA ASN A 35 13.41 7.08 16.76
C ASN A 35 14.08 5.99 17.59
N VAL A 36 13.68 4.73 17.40
CA VAL A 36 14.17 3.59 18.19
C VAL A 36 15.30 2.88 17.46
N LEU A 37 15.02 2.38 16.25
CA LEU A 37 15.98 1.54 15.52
C LEU A 37 17.07 2.36 14.83
N ARG A 38 16.77 3.60 14.45
CA ARG A 38 17.62 4.49 13.65
C ARG A 38 18.10 3.81 12.37
N LYS A 39 17.17 3.16 11.67
CA LYS A 39 17.44 2.41 10.43
C LYS A 39 16.44 2.81 9.34
N PRO A 40 16.85 2.80 8.06
CA PRO A 40 15.93 2.95 6.95
C PRO A 40 14.81 1.90 6.99
N LEU A 41 13.61 2.30 6.59
CA LEU A 41 12.43 1.46 6.51
C LEU A 41 11.97 1.31 5.06
N LEU A 42 11.74 0.06 4.65
CA LEU A 42 11.12 -0.29 3.39
C LEU A 42 9.81 -1.04 3.66
N PHE A 43 8.75 -0.62 2.98
CA PHE A 43 7.47 -1.32 2.93
C PHE A 43 7.49 -2.25 1.71
N VAL A 44 8.01 -3.46 1.90
CA VAL A 44 8.35 -4.34 0.78
C VAL A 44 7.17 -5.09 0.20
N GLU A 45 6.05 -5.14 0.93
CA GLU A 45 4.78 -5.59 0.40
C GLU A 45 3.63 -4.84 1.07
N PHE A 46 2.70 -4.34 0.27
CA PHE A 46 1.38 -3.93 0.71
C PHE A 46 0.38 -4.24 -0.41
N ARG A 47 -0.84 -4.60 -0.03
CA ARG A 47 -1.91 -4.96 -0.97
C ARG A 47 -3.27 -4.83 -0.34
N ILE A 48 -4.29 -4.81 -1.20
CA ILE A 48 -5.70 -4.88 -0.84
C ILE A 48 -6.41 -5.72 -1.91
N SER A 49 -7.31 -6.60 -1.49
CA SER A 49 -8.03 -7.55 -2.36
C SER A 49 -9.00 -6.81 -3.28
N SER A 50 -9.03 -7.20 -4.55
CA SER A 50 -10.03 -6.73 -5.54
C SER A 50 -11.33 -7.55 -5.53
N LYS A 51 -11.40 -8.58 -4.69
CA LYS A 51 -12.52 -9.55 -4.67
C LYS A 51 -13.29 -9.57 -3.36
N ASP A 52 -13.00 -8.65 -2.44
CA ASP A 52 -13.73 -8.52 -1.19
C ASP A 52 -15.14 -7.97 -1.45
N SER A 53 -16.11 -8.41 -0.64
CA SER A 53 -17.48 -7.93 -0.75
C SER A 53 -17.54 -6.44 -0.44
N GLY A 54 -17.84 -5.62 -1.46
CA GLY A 54 -17.82 -4.17 -1.34
C GLY A 54 -16.64 -3.49 -2.03
N TYR A 55 -15.70 -4.27 -2.59
CA TYR A 55 -14.54 -3.76 -3.31
C TYR A 55 -14.92 -2.65 -4.28
N ASN A 56 -14.25 -1.52 -4.12
CA ASN A 56 -14.34 -0.42 -5.05
C ASN A 56 -12.94 0.08 -5.46
N GLN A 57 -12.82 0.58 -6.68
CA GLN A 57 -11.55 1.07 -7.21
C GLN A 57 -10.97 2.23 -6.36
N ASN A 58 -11.84 3.04 -5.75
CA ASN A 58 -11.44 4.18 -4.93
C ASN A 58 -10.81 3.75 -3.60
N GLU A 59 -11.26 2.65 -2.99
CA GLU A 59 -10.65 2.02 -1.81
C GLU A 59 -9.20 1.67 -2.08
N ARG A 60 -8.93 1.02 -3.22
CA ARG A 60 -7.57 0.65 -3.60
C ARG A 60 -6.70 1.88 -3.80
N ASP A 61 -7.22 2.90 -4.47
CA ASP A 61 -6.48 4.14 -4.71
C ASP A 61 -6.18 4.87 -3.40
N GLN A 62 -7.14 4.93 -2.47
CA GLN A 62 -6.97 5.52 -1.13
C GLN A 62 -6.00 4.70 -0.26
N PHE A 63 -6.04 3.37 -0.35
CA PHE A 63 -5.11 2.48 0.34
C PHE A 63 -3.66 2.75 -0.12
N PHE A 64 -3.46 2.84 -1.43
CA PHE A 64 -2.16 3.12 -2.03
C PHE A 64 -1.67 4.52 -1.67
N ASP A 65 -2.54 5.52 -1.79
CA ASP A 65 -2.22 6.90 -1.41
C ASP A 65 -1.84 7.01 0.07
N THR A 66 -2.52 6.29 0.97
CA THR A 66 -2.19 6.28 2.40
C THR A 66 -0.74 5.85 2.65
N VAL A 67 -0.27 4.79 1.98
CA VAL A 67 1.11 4.31 2.11
C VAL A 67 2.08 5.30 1.45
N TYR A 68 1.82 5.71 0.21
CA TYR A 68 2.72 6.57 -0.55
C TYR A 68 2.85 7.97 0.07
N SER A 69 1.75 8.58 0.49
CA SER A 69 1.76 9.90 1.14
C SER A 69 2.52 9.90 2.46
N ALA A 70 2.43 8.83 3.25
CA ALA A 70 3.20 8.71 4.50
C ALA A 70 4.71 8.56 4.23
N ILE A 71 5.09 7.73 3.26
CA ILE A 71 6.49 7.54 2.86
C ILE A 71 7.05 8.84 2.29
N TYR A 72 6.34 9.48 1.36
CA TYR A 72 6.74 10.75 0.76
C TYR A 72 6.91 11.82 1.83
N SER A 73 5.97 11.95 2.77
CA SER A 73 6.07 12.93 3.87
C SER A 73 7.29 12.70 4.75
N SER A 74 7.59 11.43 5.09
CA SER A 74 8.80 11.08 5.83
C SER A 74 10.06 11.41 5.04
N ALA A 75 10.18 10.92 3.80
CA ALA A 75 11.36 11.10 2.95
C ALA A 75 11.63 12.59 2.65
N ARG A 76 10.59 13.36 2.29
CA ARG A 76 10.67 14.80 2.05
C ARG A 76 11.14 15.57 3.29
N GLY A 77 10.79 15.09 4.48
CA GLY A 77 11.26 15.63 5.76
C GLY A 77 12.67 15.18 6.17
N GLY A 78 13.38 14.39 5.36
CA GLY A 78 14.68 13.80 5.71
C GLY A 78 14.58 12.60 6.66
N GLY A 79 13.41 11.98 6.74
CA GLY A 79 13.12 10.82 7.58
C GLY A 79 13.61 9.49 7.01
N VAL A 80 13.29 8.40 7.71
CA VAL A 80 13.85 7.07 7.42
C VAL A 80 13.03 6.21 6.44
N ALA A 81 11.82 6.62 6.04
CA ALA A 81 11.03 5.85 5.10
C ALA A 81 11.66 5.95 3.69
N ALA A 82 12.19 4.83 3.20
CA ALA A 82 13.05 4.79 2.01
C ALA A 82 12.31 4.35 0.74
N GLY A 83 11.05 3.91 0.85
CA GLY A 83 10.27 3.48 -0.31
C GLY A 83 9.32 2.32 0.00
N SER A 84 8.63 1.88 -1.06
CA SER A 84 7.69 0.75 -0.97
C SER A 84 7.60 -0.05 -2.27
N MET A 85 7.00 -1.24 -2.16
CA MET A 85 6.65 -2.12 -3.28
C MET A 85 5.25 -2.68 -3.02
N PHE A 86 4.34 -2.47 -3.98
CA PHE A 86 3.00 -3.07 -3.92
C PHE A 86 3.04 -4.52 -4.39
N TRP A 87 2.11 -5.32 -3.90
CA TRP A 87 1.89 -6.69 -4.35
C TRP A 87 0.55 -6.78 -5.09
N GLN A 88 0.49 -7.15 -6.37
CA GLN A 88 1.61 -7.39 -7.30
C GLN A 88 1.29 -6.87 -8.70
N LEU A 89 2.32 -6.62 -9.51
CA LEU A 89 2.16 -6.23 -10.91
C LEU A 89 1.98 -7.48 -11.77
N LEU A 90 0.89 -7.54 -12.53
CA LEU A 90 0.71 -8.48 -13.64
C LEU A 90 0.53 -7.73 -14.96
N THR A 91 0.65 -8.46 -16.07
CA THR A 91 0.34 -7.93 -17.41
C THR A 91 -0.81 -8.71 -18.04
N THR A 92 -1.43 -8.13 -19.08
CA THR A 92 -2.55 -8.74 -19.80
C THR A 92 -2.16 -10.14 -20.32
N GLY A 93 -3.06 -11.12 -20.10
CA GLY A 93 -2.84 -12.52 -20.45
C GLY A 93 -2.18 -13.37 -19.36
N MET A 94 -1.92 -12.81 -18.17
CA MET A 94 -1.42 -13.55 -17.00
C MET A 94 -2.54 -13.98 -16.04
N ASP A 95 -3.77 -14.12 -16.51
CA ASP A 95 -4.95 -14.41 -15.68
C ASP A 95 -4.79 -15.63 -14.77
N SER A 96 -4.04 -16.64 -15.20
CA SER A 96 -3.76 -17.85 -14.42
C SER A 96 -2.87 -17.61 -13.18
N TYR A 97 -2.25 -16.45 -13.05
CA TYR A 97 -1.39 -16.06 -11.92
C TYR A 97 -2.05 -15.07 -10.98
N GLN A 98 -3.29 -14.66 -11.26
CA GLN A 98 -4.04 -13.75 -10.40
C GLN A 98 -4.26 -14.38 -9.04
N ASP A 99 -3.89 -13.64 -8.00
CA ASP A 99 -4.06 -14.03 -6.61
C ASP A 99 -5.03 -13.09 -5.87
N ILE A 100 -5.83 -12.32 -6.61
CA ILE A 100 -6.84 -11.34 -6.19
C ILE A 100 -6.30 -9.95 -5.83
N TYR A 101 -4.97 -9.80 -5.80
CA TYR A 101 -4.27 -8.58 -5.42
C TYR A 101 -3.59 -7.88 -6.59
N GLU A 102 -3.65 -8.48 -7.77
CA GLU A 102 -2.97 -8.00 -8.94
C GLU A 102 -3.37 -6.58 -9.33
N ILE A 103 -2.40 -5.86 -9.88
CA ILE A 103 -2.60 -4.63 -10.62
C ILE A 103 -2.10 -4.89 -12.03
N VAL A 104 -3.00 -4.79 -12.99
CA VAL A 104 -2.66 -4.71 -14.41
C VAL A 104 -2.77 -3.25 -14.82
N LEU A 105 -1.63 -2.60 -15.10
CA LEU A 105 -1.57 -1.13 -15.26
C LEU A 105 -2.47 -0.61 -16.38
N SER A 106 -2.64 -1.37 -17.46
CA SER A 106 -3.53 -1.04 -18.58
C SER A 106 -5.01 -1.15 -18.25
N GLU A 107 -5.37 -1.85 -17.17
CA GLU A 107 -6.75 -2.14 -16.77
C GLU A 107 -7.16 -1.34 -15.53
N SER A 108 -6.19 -0.74 -14.81
CA SER A 108 -6.41 0.03 -13.57
C SER A 108 -5.86 1.46 -13.68
N PRO A 109 -6.39 2.31 -14.58
CA PRO A 109 -5.79 3.61 -14.90
C PRO A 109 -5.73 4.59 -13.70
N SER A 110 -6.68 4.51 -12.77
CA SER A 110 -6.68 5.35 -11.57
C SER A 110 -5.57 4.94 -10.59
N THR A 111 -5.42 3.64 -10.30
CA THR A 111 -4.31 3.13 -9.49
C THR A 111 -2.96 3.38 -10.16
N THR A 112 -2.88 3.20 -11.48
CA THR A 112 -1.68 3.55 -12.26
C THR A 112 -1.32 5.02 -12.08
N SER A 113 -2.31 5.92 -12.04
CA SER A 113 -2.07 7.35 -11.80
C SER A 113 -1.50 7.60 -10.40
N VAL A 114 -2.05 6.96 -9.37
CA VAL A 114 -1.52 7.03 -7.99
C VAL A 114 -0.08 6.50 -7.93
N ILE A 115 0.20 5.37 -8.60
CA ILE A 115 1.55 4.79 -8.67
C ILE A 115 2.52 5.73 -9.38
N VAL A 116 2.13 6.38 -10.46
CA VAL A 116 3.01 7.30 -11.20
C VAL A 116 3.28 8.56 -10.39
N GLN A 117 2.29 9.11 -9.70
CA GLN A 117 2.43 10.34 -8.92
C GLN A 117 3.47 10.24 -7.80
N GLN A 118 3.63 9.06 -7.19
CA GLN A 118 4.65 8.86 -6.14
C GLN A 118 6.11 8.97 -6.65
N SER A 119 6.31 8.89 -7.97
CA SER A 119 7.63 8.87 -8.63
C SER A 119 8.07 10.22 -9.18
N GLN A 120 7.25 11.27 -8.99
CA GLN A 120 7.50 12.64 -9.43
C GLN A 120 7.90 13.53 -8.25
#